data_AF-A0A1H3FGF7-F1
#
_entry.id   AF-A0A1H3FGF7-F1
#
_cell.length_a   1.000
_cell.length_b   1.000
_cell.length_c   1.000
_cell.angle_alpha   90.00
_cell.angle_beta   90.00
_cell.angle_gamma   90.00
#
_symmetry.space_group_name_H-M   'P 1'
#
loop_
_entity.id
_entity.type
_entity.pdbx_description
1 polymer ?
#
loop_
_entity_poly.entity_id
_entity_poly.type
_entity_poly.pdbx_seq_one_letter_code
_entity_poly.pdbx_strand_id
1 'polypeptide(L)'
;MPIEMTFDGAHVLRPDGWDDAPLTVAEGRIVEGTLARRVDLRGYEIRAGIVDAHGDGFERHMAPRRGALRERDAGMVAVSAELAANGITTAVLAQFWSWEGGMRGPDFAEEVFAATASVAPTVPVDLRLQMRLETHFLDAFDRAEAMIDRFGIPMVVFNDHLPHERLAQGRRPQRLTGQALKSGRNPEAHLALMQALHEASDQVPAALDALCARLAGQGVTMGSHDDRAAEGRATWRARGARVSEFPETAEAARAARVHGDAIVLGAPNVVRGASHAGNASALDLVADGLCDALASDYHYPAPARAARRCVELGLLNDAAAWALVSDGPARLLGLADRGRIEPGLRADLLIADSETGRICATIAAGEIAWMSGPVGHRFLG
;
A
#
# COMPACT_ATOMS: atom_id res chain seq x y z
N MET A 1 -17.02 0.87 -18.26
CA MET A 1 -18.07 -0.17 -18.45
C MET A 1 -17.39 -1.53 -18.32
N PRO A 2 -17.87 -2.41 -17.44
CA PRO A 2 -17.31 -3.75 -17.27
C PRO A 2 -17.41 -4.60 -18.53
N ILE A 3 -16.45 -5.49 -18.70
CA ILE A 3 -16.45 -6.50 -19.75
C ILE A 3 -17.45 -7.61 -19.43
N GLU A 4 -18.00 -8.22 -20.48
CA GLU A 4 -18.93 -9.34 -20.44
C GLU A 4 -18.36 -10.48 -21.29
N MET A 5 -17.59 -11.39 -20.69
CA MET A 5 -16.92 -12.46 -21.43
C MET A 5 -16.48 -13.65 -20.57
N THR A 6 -16.26 -14.79 -21.23
CA THR A 6 -15.60 -15.96 -20.67
C THR A 6 -14.17 -16.05 -21.19
N PHE A 7 -13.21 -16.22 -20.28
CA PHE A 7 -11.82 -16.53 -20.57
C PHE A 7 -11.60 -18.05 -20.59
N ASP A 8 -11.06 -18.56 -21.69
CA ASP A 8 -10.78 -19.98 -21.89
C ASP A 8 -9.29 -20.27 -21.97
N GLY A 9 -8.87 -21.44 -21.50
CA GLY A 9 -7.53 -21.98 -21.77
C GLY A 9 -6.36 -21.29 -21.07
N ALA A 10 -6.62 -20.34 -20.18
CA ALA A 10 -5.60 -19.83 -19.25
C ALA A 10 -5.44 -20.76 -18.05
N HIS A 11 -4.24 -20.75 -17.46
CA HIS A 11 -4.01 -21.31 -16.13
C HIS A 11 -4.45 -20.29 -15.07
N VAL A 12 -5.40 -20.63 -14.22
CA VAL A 12 -6.00 -19.71 -13.24
C VAL A 12 -5.55 -20.08 -11.83
N LEU A 13 -4.96 -19.12 -11.10
CA LEU A 13 -4.58 -19.32 -9.70
C LEU A 13 -5.78 -19.03 -8.78
N ARG A 14 -6.41 -20.09 -8.30
CA ARG A 14 -7.49 -20.06 -7.30
C ARG A 14 -6.94 -20.27 -5.89
N PRO A 15 -7.78 -20.10 -4.83
CA PRO A 15 -7.35 -20.36 -3.45
C PRO A 15 -6.77 -21.76 -3.24
N ASP A 16 -7.31 -22.77 -3.94
CA ASP A 16 -6.86 -24.16 -3.84
C ASP A 16 -5.66 -24.51 -4.74
N GLY A 17 -5.21 -23.57 -5.58
CA GLY A 17 -4.09 -23.76 -6.50
C GLY A 17 -4.45 -23.47 -7.96
N TRP A 18 -3.62 -23.98 -8.88
CA TRP A 18 -3.78 -23.80 -10.32
C TRP A 18 -4.82 -24.74 -10.91
N ASP A 19 -5.69 -24.22 -11.77
CA ASP A 19 -6.56 -25.01 -12.66
C ASP A 19 -6.73 -24.38 -14.04
N ASP A 20 -7.39 -25.10 -14.95
CA ASP A 20 -7.64 -24.70 -16.33
C ASP A 20 -9.13 -24.41 -16.59
N ALA A 21 -9.92 -24.26 -15.53
CA ALA A 21 -11.35 -24.04 -15.66
C ALA A 21 -11.62 -22.62 -16.22
N PRO A 22 -12.59 -22.47 -17.15
CA PRO A 22 -12.94 -21.17 -17.68
C PRO A 22 -13.31 -20.17 -16.59
N LEU A 23 -12.98 -18.91 -16.80
CA LEU A 23 -13.30 -17.81 -15.89
C LEU A 23 -14.24 -16.83 -16.58
N THR A 24 -15.43 -16.61 -16.02
CA THR A 24 -16.43 -15.71 -16.60
C THR A 24 -16.54 -14.43 -15.80
N VAL A 25 -16.54 -13.29 -16.51
CA VAL A 25 -16.73 -11.95 -15.95
C VAL A 25 -18.02 -11.35 -16.51
N ALA A 26 -18.87 -10.86 -15.62
CA ALA A 26 -20.11 -10.17 -15.92
C ALA A 26 -20.43 -9.14 -14.84
N GLU A 27 -20.97 -7.98 -15.21
CA GLU A 27 -21.40 -6.91 -14.30
C GLU A 27 -20.32 -6.52 -13.26
N GLY A 28 -19.06 -6.56 -13.69
CA GLY A 28 -17.90 -6.24 -12.86
C GLY A 28 -17.52 -7.30 -11.82
N ARG A 29 -18.09 -8.51 -11.91
CA ARG A 29 -17.89 -9.63 -11.00
C ARG A 29 -17.47 -10.90 -11.73
N ILE A 30 -16.86 -11.81 -10.98
CA ILE A 30 -16.66 -13.20 -11.40
C ILE A 30 -17.99 -13.92 -11.23
N VAL A 31 -18.46 -14.62 -12.25
CA VAL A 31 -19.75 -15.33 -12.23
C VAL A 31 -19.59 -16.79 -12.65
N GLU A 32 -20.54 -17.63 -12.22
CA GLU A 32 -20.62 -19.01 -12.69
C GLU A 32 -21.19 -19.08 -14.12
N GLY A 33 -20.94 -20.19 -14.80
CA GLY A 33 -21.41 -20.42 -16.16
C GLY A 33 -20.50 -19.80 -17.23
N THR A 34 -21.02 -19.69 -18.44
CA THR A 34 -20.26 -19.17 -19.60
C THR A 34 -21.12 -18.21 -20.42
N LEU A 35 -20.47 -17.21 -21.01
CA LEU A 35 -21.09 -16.21 -21.88
C LEU A 35 -20.77 -16.49 -23.36
N ALA A 36 -21.54 -15.86 -24.25
CA ALA A 36 -21.37 -16.01 -25.70
C ALA A 36 -20.04 -15.43 -26.20
N ARG A 37 -19.59 -14.30 -25.63
CA ARG A 37 -18.28 -13.73 -25.94
C ARG A 37 -17.20 -14.53 -25.20
N ARG A 38 -16.36 -15.22 -25.96
CA ARG A 38 -15.27 -16.04 -25.43
C ARG A 38 -13.92 -15.50 -25.92
N VAL A 39 -12.93 -15.50 -25.04
CA VAL A 39 -11.55 -15.05 -25.33
C VAL A 39 -10.61 -16.19 -24.97
N ASP A 40 -9.88 -16.67 -25.97
CA ASP A 40 -8.86 -17.71 -25.79
C ASP A 40 -7.59 -17.12 -25.18
N LEU A 41 -7.24 -17.54 -23.98
CA LEU A 41 -6.06 -17.12 -23.23
C LEU A 41 -5.03 -18.24 -23.04
N ARG A 42 -4.98 -19.23 -23.96
CA ARG A 42 -3.87 -20.20 -24.00
C ARG A 42 -2.51 -19.50 -24.05
N GLY A 43 -1.59 -19.94 -23.19
CA GLY A 43 -0.27 -19.32 -22.99
C GLY A 43 -0.28 -18.13 -22.02
N TYR A 44 -1.38 -17.90 -21.30
CA TYR A 44 -1.46 -16.91 -20.24
C TYR A 44 -1.89 -17.55 -18.92
N GLU A 45 -1.48 -16.89 -17.83
CA GLU A 45 -1.95 -17.13 -16.47
C GLU A 45 -2.92 -16.03 -16.04
N ILE A 46 -3.93 -16.37 -15.24
CA ILE A 46 -4.79 -15.41 -14.55
C ILE A 46 -4.59 -15.53 -13.05
N ARG A 47 -4.37 -14.41 -12.39
CA ARG A 47 -4.27 -14.30 -10.93
C ARG A 47 -5.21 -13.21 -10.42
N ALA A 48 -5.56 -13.25 -9.13
CA ALA A 48 -6.29 -12.15 -8.52
C ALA A 48 -5.47 -10.85 -8.67
N GLY A 49 -6.15 -9.74 -8.96
CA GLY A 49 -5.52 -8.42 -9.05
C GLY A 49 -4.79 -8.08 -7.75
N ILE A 50 -3.65 -7.39 -7.88
CA ILE A 50 -2.86 -7.01 -6.71
C ILE A 50 -3.63 -5.94 -5.92
N VAL A 51 -3.66 -6.13 -4.59
CA VAL A 51 -4.16 -5.16 -3.62
C VAL A 51 -2.96 -4.63 -2.87
N ASP A 52 -2.59 -3.39 -3.16
CA ASP A 52 -1.43 -2.74 -2.54
C ASP A 52 -1.86 -1.98 -1.29
N ALA A 53 -1.48 -2.49 -0.12
CA ALA A 53 -1.88 -1.92 1.18
C ALA A 53 -1.06 -0.67 1.58
N HIS A 54 0.05 -0.41 0.90
CA HIS A 54 0.87 0.79 1.09
C HIS A 54 1.75 1.06 -0.13
N GLY A 55 1.64 2.26 -0.71
CA GLY A 55 2.58 2.75 -1.70
C GLY A 55 2.77 4.26 -1.61
N ASP A 56 4.02 4.71 -1.49
CA ASP A 56 4.42 6.13 -1.55
C ASP A 56 5.06 6.49 -2.90
N GLY A 57 5.18 5.51 -3.80
CA GLY A 57 5.72 5.69 -5.14
C GLY A 57 5.01 6.74 -6.00
N PHE A 58 3.77 7.12 -5.67
CA PHE A 58 2.96 8.11 -6.39
C PHE A 58 3.58 9.51 -6.34
N GLU A 59 4.40 9.81 -5.33
CA GLU A 59 5.06 11.11 -5.16
C GLU A 59 5.85 11.53 -6.42
N ARG A 60 6.41 10.57 -7.17
CA ARG A 60 7.17 10.82 -8.41
C ARG A 60 6.35 11.49 -9.51
N HIS A 61 5.04 11.27 -9.52
CA HIS A 61 4.10 11.86 -10.48
C HIS A 61 3.46 13.14 -9.96
N MET A 62 3.34 13.28 -8.64
CA MET A 62 2.72 14.48 -8.03
C MET A 62 3.69 15.66 -7.94
N ALA A 63 4.99 15.39 -7.85
CA ALA A 63 6.02 16.41 -7.75
C ALA A 63 7.32 15.97 -8.46
N PRO A 64 7.29 15.74 -9.79
CA PRO A 64 8.46 15.30 -10.55
C PRO A 64 9.60 16.33 -10.48
N ARG A 65 9.27 17.61 -10.26
CA ARG A 65 10.19 18.71 -9.92
C ARG A 65 9.51 19.72 -8.99
N ARG A 66 10.30 20.41 -8.16
CA ARG A 66 9.79 21.45 -7.23
C ARG A 66 9.08 22.56 -8.01
N GLY A 67 7.82 22.83 -7.66
CA GLY A 67 6.99 23.89 -8.27
C GLY A 67 6.40 23.58 -9.64
N ALA A 68 6.52 22.33 -10.14
CA ALA A 68 6.32 22.04 -11.57
C ALA A 68 4.93 21.53 -11.97
N LEU A 69 4.03 21.16 -11.05
CA LEU A 69 2.68 20.70 -11.43
C LEU A 69 1.59 21.56 -10.80
N ARG A 70 0.92 22.35 -11.65
CA ARG A 70 -0.37 22.99 -11.33
C ARG A 70 -1.55 22.03 -11.51
N GLU A 71 -1.38 20.94 -12.25
CA GLU A 71 -2.42 19.97 -12.60
C GLU A 71 -2.14 18.61 -11.95
N ARG A 72 -2.44 18.50 -10.65
CA ARG A 72 -2.21 17.28 -9.86
C ARG A 72 -3.09 16.11 -10.30
N ASP A 73 -4.26 16.40 -10.83
CA ASP A 73 -5.19 15.40 -11.37
C ASP A 73 -4.54 14.60 -12.52
N ALA A 74 -3.82 15.26 -13.42
CA ALA A 74 -3.07 14.58 -14.49
C ALA A 74 -1.97 13.66 -13.93
N GLY A 75 -1.29 14.09 -12.87
CA GLY A 75 -0.33 13.27 -12.14
C GLY A 75 -0.99 12.02 -11.54
N MET A 76 -2.16 12.16 -10.92
CA MET A 76 -2.91 11.05 -10.33
C MET A 76 -3.46 10.07 -11.40
N VAL A 77 -3.86 10.55 -12.57
CA VAL A 77 -4.20 9.69 -13.71
C VAL A 77 -2.98 8.88 -14.15
N ALA A 78 -1.79 9.49 -14.23
CA ALA A 78 -0.55 8.79 -14.54
C ALA A 78 -0.19 7.74 -13.48
N VAL A 79 -0.42 8.04 -12.20
CA VAL A 79 -0.29 7.08 -11.09
C VAL A 79 -1.18 5.87 -11.33
N SER A 80 -2.48 6.08 -11.61
CA SER A 80 -3.41 4.98 -11.88
C SER A 80 -2.97 4.12 -13.06
N ALA A 81 -2.47 4.73 -14.13
CA ALA A 81 -2.00 4.00 -15.31
C ALA A 81 -0.76 3.15 -14.99
N GLU A 82 0.18 3.67 -14.20
CA GLU A 82 1.37 2.93 -13.79
C GLU A 82 1.03 1.78 -12.83
N LEU A 83 0.12 2.00 -11.88
CA LEU A 83 -0.40 0.96 -10.99
C LEU A 83 -1.02 -0.19 -11.80
N ALA A 84 -1.90 0.15 -12.75
CA ALA A 84 -2.55 -0.82 -13.62
C ALA A 84 -1.52 -1.59 -14.47
N ALA A 85 -0.50 -0.93 -15.01
CA ALA A 85 0.57 -1.60 -15.76
C ALA A 85 1.38 -2.62 -14.93
N ASN A 86 1.35 -2.48 -13.60
CA ASN A 86 1.99 -3.40 -12.65
C ASN A 86 1.02 -4.40 -12.01
N GLY A 87 -0.19 -4.53 -12.55
CA GLY A 87 -1.16 -5.53 -12.07
C GLY A 87 -1.92 -5.12 -10.80
N ILE A 88 -1.77 -3.88 -10.36
CA ILE A 88 -2.43 -3.35 -9.16
C ILE A 88 -3.83 -2.87 -9.53
N THR A 89 -4.83 -3.47 -8.91
CA THR A 89 -6.26 -3.19 -9.13
C THR A 89 -6.88 -2.37 -7.99
N THR A 90 -6.24 -2.40 -6.82
CA THR A 90 -6.56 -1.59 -5.65
C THR A 90 -5.27 -1.09 -5.04
N ALA A 91 -5.14 0.22 -4.81
CA ALA A 91 -3.92 0.83 -4.29
C ALA A 91 -4.21 1.80 -3.14
N VAL A 92 -3.50 1.64 -2.04
CA VAL A 92 -3.50 2.57 -0.91
C VAL A 92 -2.32 3.53 -1.07
N LEU A 93 -2.62 4.80 -1.32
CA LEU A 93 -1.66 5.88 -1.50
C LEU A 93 -1.28 6.46 -0.13
N ALA A 94 -0.06 6.16 0.32
CA ALA A 94 0.44 6.51 1.64
C ALA A 94 1.06 7.91 1.66
N GLN A 95 0.25 8.92 1.98
CA GLN A 95 0.66 10.33 1.99
C GLN A 95 1.02 10.79 3.40
N PHE A 96 2.21 11.37 3.54
CA PHE A 96 2.67 12.01 4.77
C PHE A 96 1.80 13.20 5.20
N TRP A 97 1.60 13.30 6.52
CA TRP A 97 1.12 14.47 7.24
C TRP A 97 2.14 14.79 8.35
N SER A 98 3.16 15.56 8.00
CA SER A 98 4.40 15.65 8.77
C SER A 98 4.91 17.08 8.96
N TRP A 99 5.50 17.30 10.13
CA TRP A 99 6.26 18.51 10.46
C TRP A 99 7.47 18.70 9.55
N GLU A 100 7.96 17.63 8.88
CA GLU A 100 9.06 17.70 7.92
C GLU A 100 8.76 18.73 6.82
N GLY A 101 7.50 18.93 6.42
CA GLY A 101 7.08 19.94 5.46
C GLY A 101 7.41 19.57 4.00
N GLY A 102 7.23 20.53 3.08
CA GLY A 102 7.35 20.25 1.64
C GLY A 102 6.30 19.23 1.19
N MET A 103 6.71 18.21 0.42
CA MET A 103 5.81 17.14 -0.06
C MET A 103 5.24 16.27 1.07
N ARG A 104 5.80 16.39 2.27
CA ARG A 104 5.33 15.66 3.46
C ARG A 104 4.43 16.51 4.36
N GLY A 105 4.27 17.80 4.06
CA GLY A 105 3.51 18.73 4.88
C GLY A 105 2.00 18.68 4.62
N PRO A 106 1.19 19.18 5.58
CA PRO A 106 -0.27 19.25 5.46
C PRO A 106 -0.78 19.87 4.15
N ASP A 107 -0.19 20.99 3.72
CA ASP A 107 -0.68 21.71 2.55
C ASP A 107 -0.53 20.87 1.26
N PHE A 108 0.58 20.15 1.11
CA PHE A 108 0.76 19.24 -0.03
C PHE A 108 -0.15 18.01 0.08
N ALA A 109 -0.29 17.46 1.30
CA ALA A 109 -1.15 16.31 1.53
C ALA A 109 -2.61 16.60 1.14
N GLU A 110 -3.14 17.78 1.49
CA GLU A 110 -4.48 18.19 1.09
C GLU A 110 -4.67 18.27 -0.42
N GLU A 111 -3.65 18.74 -1.14
CA GLU A 111 -3.68 18.78 -2.60
C GLU A 111 -3.65 17.37 -3.21
N VAL A 112 -2.92 16.43 -2.60
CA VAL A 112 -2.92 15.01 -3.00
C VAL A 112 -4.29 14.40 -2.73
N PHE A 113 -4.88 14.60 -1.54
CA PHE A 113 -6.20 14.08 -1.20
C PHE A 113 -7.29 14.60 -2.14
N ALA A 114 -7.25 15.89 -2.47
CA ALA A 114 -8.16 16.49 -3.43
C ALA A 114 -8.01 15.89 -4.84
N ALA A 115 -6.77 15.71 -5.31
CA ALA A 115 -6.51 15.10 -6.62
C ALA A 115 -6.96 13.64 -6.66
N THR A 116 -6.70 12.85 -5.60
CA THR A 116 -7.18 11.47 -5.50
C THR A 116 -8.70 11.42 -5.51
N ALA A 117 -9.39 12.26 -4.72
CA ALA A 117 -10.85 12.29 -4.68
C ALA A 117 -11.48 12.68 -6.04
N SER A 118 -10.84 13.58 -6.78
CA SER A 118 -11.24 13.99 -8.13
C SER A 118 -11.06 12.85 -9.14
N VAL A 119 -9.92 12.16 -9.09
CA VAL A 119 -9.51 11.19 -10.13
C VAL A 119 -10.01 9.78 -9.89
N ALA A 120 -10.07 9.31 -8.65
CA ALA A 120 -10.51 7.95 -8.29
C ALA A 120 -11.80 7.49 -9.01
N PRO A 121 -12.89 8.29 -9.12
CA PRO A 121 -14.10 7.86 -9.83
C PRO A 121 -13.97 7.81 -11.37
N THR A 122 -12.87 8.31 -11.93
CA THR A 122 -12.64 8.42 -13.38
C THR A 122 -11.70 7.36 -13.94
N VAL A 123 -11.07 6.57 -13.07
CA VAL A 123 -10.10 5.53 -13.44
C VAL A 123 -10.54 4.15 -12.92
N PRO A 124 -10.19 3.04 -13.60
CA PRO A 124 -10.60 1.71 -13.17
C PRO A 124 -9.96 1.21 -11.86
N VAL A 125 -8.72 1.63 -11.58
CA VAL A 125 -7.99 1.22 -10.37
C VAL A 125 -8.67 1.83 -9.15
N ASP A 126 -8.94 1.02 -8.13
CA ASP A 126 -9.50 1.50 -6.87
C ASP A 126 -8.41 2.22 -6.06
N LEU A 127 -8.42 3.55 -6.11
CA LEU A 127 -7.46 4.40 -5.39
C LEU A 127 -8.01 4.75 -4.01
N ARG A 128 -7.27 4.37 -2.97
CA ARG A 128 -7.58 4.66 -1.57
C ARG A 128 -6.47 5.49 -0.95
N LEU A 129 -6.79 6.24 0.11
CA LEU A 129 -5.83 7.07 0.82
C LEU A 129 -5.38 6.41 2.11
N GLN A 130 -4.12 6.60 2.47
CA GLN A 130 -3.60 6.40 3.82
C GLN A 130 -2.90 7.68 4.25
N MET A 131 -3.19 8.16 5.47
CA MET A 131 -2.47 9.27 6.08
C MET A 131 -1.35 8.73 6.97
N ARG A 132 -0.12 9.10 6.65
CA ARG A 132 1.06 8.83 7.49
C ARG A 132 1.29 9.99 8.45
N LEU A 133 0.78 9.87 9.67
CA LEU A 133 0.72 10.96 10.65
C LEU A 133 1.90 10.92 11.61
N GLU A 134 2.62 12.05 11.74
CA GLU A 134 3.67 12.20 12.75
C GLU A 134 3.11 12.31 14.16
N THR A 135 3.60 11.46 15.05
CA THR A 135 3.16 11.41 16.46
C THR A 135 3.47 12.69 17.24
N HIS A 136 4.57 13.36 16.92
CA HIS A 136 4.98 14.59 17.60
C HIS A 136 4.38 15.87 16.98
N PHE A 137 3.51 15.77 15.97
CA PHE A 137 2.93 16.95 15.30
C PHE A 137 1.57 17.35 15.90
N LEU A 138 1.54 17.56 17.22
CA LEU A 138 0.33 17.68 18.03
C LEU A 138 -0.63 18.78 17.53
N ASP A 139 -0.11 19.97 17.24
CA ASP A 139 -0.91 21.11 16.75
C ASP A 139 -1.60 20.84 15.41
N ALA A 140 -1.21 19.78 14.69
CA ALA A 140 -1.79 19.41 13.40
C ALA A 140 -2.84 18.30 13.51
N PHE A 141 -3.12 17.74 14.69
CA PHE A 141 -4.06 16.63 14.87
C PHE A 141 -5.49 17.02 14.52
N ASP A 142 -5.97 18.19 14.94
CA ASP A 142 -7.33 18.64 14.61
C ASP A 142 -7.52 18.85 13.11
N ARG A 143 -6.50 19.41 12.43
CA ARG A 143 -6.51 19.58 10.97
C ARG A 143 -6.42 18.22 10.26
N ALA A 144 -5.63 17.29 10.76
CA ALA A 144 -5.53 15.93 10.23
C ALA A 144 -6.90 15.21 10.30
N GLU A 145 -7.55 15.25 11.47
CA GLU A 145 -8.88 14.66 11.69
C GLU A 145 -9.93 15.27 10.76
N ALA A 146 -9.92 16.60 10.58
CA ALA A 146 -10.81 17.27 9.62
C ALA A 146 -10.58 16.79 8.18
N MET A 147 -9.33 16.50 7.78
CA MET A 147 -9.05 15.99 6.44
C MET A 147 -9.41 14.51 6.28
N ILE A 148 -9.25 13.72 7.34
CA ILE A 148 -9.70 12.32 7.37
C ILE A 148 -11.20 12.23 7.13
N ASP A 149 -12.00 13.04 7.84
CA ASP A 149 -13.44 13.11 7.65
C ASP A 149 -13.81 13.62 6.25
N ARG A 150 -13.25 14.77 5.83
CA ARG A 150 -13.56 15.41 4.55
C ARG A 150 -13.32 14.50 3.33
N PHE A 151 -12.21 13.76 3.34
CA PHE A 151 -11.81 12.91 2.20
C PHE A 151 -12.10 11.42 2.42
N GLY A 152 -12.74 11.06 3.54
CA GLY A 152 -13.06 9.68 3.87
C GLY A 152 -11.82 8.77 3.91
N ILE A 153 -10.73 9.24 4.53
CA ILE A 153 -9.46 8.50 4.56
C ILE A 153 -9.63 7.25 5.44
N PRO A 154 -9.58 6.02 4.89
CA PRO A 154 -9.89 4.81 5.63
C PRO A 154 -8.79 4.35 6.58
N MET A 155 -7.56 4.86 6.43
CA MET A 155 -6.40 4.34 7.15
C MET A 155 -5.44 5.45 7.59
N VAL A 156 -4.99 5.36 8.85
CA VAL A 156 -3.96 6.23 9.43
C VAL A 156 -2.83 5.37 9.98
N VAL A 157 -1.60 5.65 9.58
CA VAL A 157 -0.41 5.01 10.14
C VAL A 157 0.42 6.05 10.86
N PHE A 158 0.71 5.78 12.14
CA PHE A 158 1.51 6.66 12.98
C PHE A 158 3.00 6.44 12.75
N ASN A 159 3.73 7.53 12.60
CA ASN A 159 5.17 7.55 12.36
C ASN A 159 5.87 8.47 13.37
N ASP A 160 7.17 8.27 13.55
CA ASP A 160 8.02 9.17 14.30
C ASP A 160 9.38 9.32 13.64
N HIS A 161 9.54 10.42 12.89
CA HIS A 161 10.78 10.69 12.17
C HIS A 161 11.76 11.57 12.96
N LEU A 162 11.47 11.90 14.22
CA LEU A 162 12.39 12.70 15.02
C LEU A 162 13.63 11.87 15.43
N PRO A 163 14.86 12.40 15.23
CA PRO A 163 16.08 11.73 15.65
C PRO A 163 16.34 11.94 17.16
N HIS A 164 15.44 11.44 18.00
CA HIS A 164 15.40 11.67 19.45
C HIS A 164 16.75 11.49 20.14
N GLU A 165 17.46 10.39 19.88
CA GLU A 165 18.78 10.14 20.47
C GLU A 165 19.78 11.27 20.21
N ARG A 166 19.78 11.84 19.00
CA ARG A 166 20.70 12.94 18.67
C ARG A 166 20.24 14.26 19.28
N LEU A 167 18.93 14.52 19.29
CA LEU A 167 18.37 15.73 19.88
C LEU A 167 18.62 15.76 21.39
N ALA A 168 18.41 14.64 22.10
CA ALA A 168 18.73 14.49 23.51
C ALA A 168 20.22 14.70 23.82
N GLN A 169 21.12 14.34 22.90
CA GLN A 169 22.56 14.60 23.00
C GLN A 169 22.97 16.04 22.63
N GLY A 170 22.01 16.91 22.25
CA GLY A 170 22.29 18.26 21.74
C GLY A 170 23.04 18.28 20.41
N ARG A 171 23.02 17.17 19.65
CA ARG A 171 23.77 17.01 18.40
C ARG A 171 22.90 17.37 17.20
N ARG A 172 23.46 18.13 16.26
CA ARG A 172 22.79 18.45 15.00
C ARG A 172 22.59 17.16 14.16
N PRO A 173 21.36 16.86 13.70
CA PRO A 173 21.09 15.70 12.84
C PRO A 173 21.86 15.78 11.51
N GLN A 174 22.34 14.63 11.01
CA GLN A 174 23.21 14.57 9.83
C GLN A 174 22.55 15.05 8.53
N ARG A 175 21.22 14.92 8.39
CA ARG A 175 20.46 15.28 7.17
C ARG A 175 19.67 16.59 7.30
N LEU A 176 19.87 17.32 8.40
CA LEU A 176 19.11 18.53 8.77
C LEU A 176 19.05 19.55 7.64
N THR A 177 20.19 19.93 7.08
CA THR A 177 20.27 20.97 6.04
C THR A 177 19.46 20.59 4.80
N GLY A 178 19.55 19.33 4.36
CA GLY A 178 18.80 18.84 3.21
C GLY A 178 17.29 18.84 3.47
N GLN A 179 16.85 18.39 4.65
CA GLN A 179 15.43 18.39 5.06
C GLN A 179 14.87 19.81 5.17
N ALA A 180 15.62 20.72 5.79
CA ALA A 180 15.24 22.13 5.89
C ALA A 180 15.07 22.77 4.51
N LEU A 181 16.05 22.58 3.61
CA LEU A 181 15.98 23.11 2.26
C LEU A 181 14.83 22.50 1.45
N LYS A 182 14.52 21.21 1.62
CA LYS A 182 13.37 20.54 0.97
C LYS A 182 12.02 21.05 1.47
N SER A 183 11.96 21.52 2.71
CA SER A 183 10.77 22.11 3.31
C SER A 183 10.67 23.62 3.19
N GLY A 184 11.64 24.26 2.52
CA GLY A 184 11.66 25.72 2.34
C GLY A 184 12.00 26.49 3.63
N ARG A 185 12.57 25.81 4.63
CA ARG A 185 12.95 26.40 5.91
C ARG A 185 14.45 26.68 5.98
N ASN A 186 14.81 27.68 6.78
CA ASN A 186 16.18 27.86 7.22
C ASN A 186 16.62 26.66 8.11
N PRO A 187 17.86 26.13 8.00
CA PRO A 187 18.32 24.99 8.79
C PRO A 187 18.29 25.17 10.32
N GLU A 188 18.61 26.35 10.83
CA GLU A 188 18.52 26.69 12.25
C GLU A 188 17.07 26.72 12.72
N ALA A 189 16.17 27.32 11.94
CA ALA A 189 14.74 27.32 12.25
C ALA A 189 14.14 25.90 12.24
N HIS A 190 14.58 25.05 11.31
CA HIS A 190 14.15 23.66 11.25
C HIS A 190 14.69 22.84 12.44
N LEU A 191 15.93 23.08 12.87
CA LEU A 191 16.48 22.45 14.07
C LEU A 191 15.72 22.87 15.33
N ALA A 192 15.42 24.17 15.47
CA ALA A 192 14.65 24.69 16.59
C ALA A 192 13.24 24.06 16.64
N LEU A 193 12.60 23.87 15.47
CA LEU A 193 11.35 23.13 15.37
C LEU A 193 11.51 21.68 15.89
N MET A 194 12.52 20.94 15.40
CA MET A 194 12.75 19.55 15.85
C MET A 194 13.01 19.46 17.36
N GLN A 195 13.74 20.43 17.93
CA GLN A 195 13.98 20.51 19.36
C GLN A 195 12.69 20.74 20.14
N ALA A 196 11.87 21.71 19.73
CA ALA A 196 10.58 21.99 20.36
C ALA A 196 9.63 20.78 20.31
N LEU A 197 9.57 20.08 19.17
CA LEU A 197 8.76 18.86 19.03
C LEU A 197 9.26 17.73 19.95
N HIS A 198 10.58 17.56 20.08
CA HIS A 198 11.16 16.58 21.00
C HIS A 198 10.94 16.95 22.47
N GLU A 199 11.04 18.23 22.83
CA GLU A 199 10.77 18.69 24.19
C GLU A 199 9.30 18.47 24.61
N ALA A 200 8.39 18.38 23.63
CA ALA A 200 6.98 18.08 23.85
C ALA A 200 6.66 16.57 23.94
N SER A 201 7.65 15.66 23.91
CA SER A 201 7.43 14.20 23.91
C SER A 201 6.55 13.70 25.07
N ASP A 202 6.60 14.33 26.24
CA ASP A 202 5.77 13.96 27.40
C ASP A 202 4.25 14.17 27.17
N GLN A 203 3.88 15.03 26.22
CA GLN A 203 2.49 15.33 25.87
C GLN A 203 1.91 14.35 24.84
N VAL A 204 2.79 13.67 24.08
CA VAL A 204 2.41 12.81 22.96
C VAL A 204 1.52 11.63 23.36
N PRO A 205 1.79 10.87 24.45
CA PRO A 205 0.97 9.71 24.79
C PRO A 205 -0.51 10.06 25.01
N ALA A 206 -0.79 11.10 25.81
CA ALA A 206 -2.16 11.53 26.10
C ALA A 206 -2.87 12.08 24.85
N ALA A 207 -2.15 12.83 24.02
CA ALA A 207 -2.69 13.35 22.76
C ALA A 207 -3.04 12.22 21.77
N LEU A 208 -2.17 11.20 21.65
CA LEU A 208 -2.42 10.04 20.81
C LEU A 208 -3.57 9.18 21.33
N ASP A 209 -3.68 8.96 22.64
CA ASP A 209 -4.79 8.20 23.22
C ASP A 209 -6.13 8.88 22.88
N ALA A 210 -6.20 10.21 23.01
CA ALA A 210 -7.38 10.98 22.66
C ALA A 210 -7.68 10.96 21.15
N LEU A 211 -6.67 11.11 20.29
CA LEU A 211 -6.84 11.07 18.83
C LEU A 211 -7.29 9.68 18.36
N CYS A 212 -6.61 8.62 18.81
CA CYS A 212 -6.91 7.24 18.39
C CYS A 212 -8.33 6.83 18.79
N ALA A 213 -8.81 7.26 19.96
CA ALA A 213 -10.19 7.03 20.38
C ALA A 213 -11.22 7.66 19.41
N ARG A 214 -10.96 8.88 18.92
CA ARG A 214 -11.83 9.55 17.94
C ARG A 214 -11.77 8.88 16.57
N LEU A 215 -10.57 8.57 16.08
CA LEU A 215 -10.38 7.86 14.80
C LEU A 215 -11.04 6.47 14.82
N ALA A 216 -10.93 5.73 15.93
CA ALA A 216 -11.64 4.47 16.10
C ALA A 216 -13.17 4.64 16.03
N GLY A 217 -13.70 5.72 16.62
CA GLY A 217 -15.12 6.08 16.53
C GLY A 217 -15.60 6.40 15.10
N GLN A 218 -14.69 6.80 14.21
CA GLN A 218 -14.94 7.02 12.78
C GLN A 218 -14.75 5.76 11.92
N GLY A 219 -14.34 4.64 12.53
CA GLY A 219 -14.07 3.39 11.81
C GLY A 219 -12.76 3.41 11.01
N VAL A 220 -11.84 4.31 11.32
CA VAL A 220 -10.53 4.41 10.65
C VAL A 220 -9.62 3.26 11.10
N THR A 221 -9.06 2.53 10.14
CA THR A 221 -8.04 1.52 10.41
C THR A 221 -6.74 2.21 10.84
N MET A 222 -6.20 1.84 11.98
CA MET A 222 -4.98 2.45 12.52
C MET A 222 -3.80 1.48 12.51
N GLY A 223 -2.61 1.99 12.20
CA GLY A 223 -1.35 1.25 12.21
C GLY A 223 -0.19 2.03 12.82
N SER A 224 0.90 1.33 13.11
CA SER A 224 2.18 1.89 13.51
C SER A 224 3.26 1.51 12.50
N HIS A 225 4.16 2.44 12.20
CA HIS A 225 5.29 2.24 11.28
C HIS A 225 6.58 1.98 12.06
N ASP A 226 7.47 1.12 11.53
CA ASP A 226 8.81 0.81 12.08
C ASP A 226 8.79 0.31 13.54
N ASP A 227 7.85 -0.59 13.88
CA ASP A 227 7.82 -1.17 15.24
C ASP A 227 9.12 -1.90 15.57
N ARG A 228 9.75 -1.53 16.71
CA ARG A 228 11.09 -2.04 17.09
C ARG A 228 11.08 -3.07 18.23
N ALA A 229 10.07 -3.03 19.09
CA ALA A 229 9.99 -3.85 20.30
C ALA A 229 8.55 -4.27 20.63
N ALA A 230 8.41 -5.35 21.40
CA ALA A 230 7.10 -5.89 21.77
C ALA A 230 6.27 -4.91 22.62
N GLU A 231 6.92 -4.14 23.50
CA GLU A 231 6.25 -3.16 24.38
C GLU A 231 5.67 -1.99 23.59
N GLY A 232 6.40 -1.50 22.59
CA GLY A 232 5.91 -0.46 21.68
C GLY A 232 4.68 -0.94 20.92
N ARG A 233 4.74 -2.15 20.38
CA ARG A 233 3.61 -2.79 19.70
C ARG A 233 2.40 -2.98 20.61
N ALA A 234 2.61 -3.37 21.87
CA ALA A 234 1.54 -3.47 22.87
C ALA A 234 0.89 -2.11 23.17
N THR A 235 1.68 -1.04 23.23
CA THR A 235 1.19 0.32 23.42
C THR A 235 0.29 0.76 22.25
N TRP A 236 0.73 0.51 21.01
CA TRP A 236 -0.08 0.79 19.83
C TRP A 236 -1.38 -0.03 19.78
N ARG A 237 -1.32 -1.30 20.16
CA ARG A 237 -2.51 -2.14 20.30
C ARG A 237 -3.50 -1.57 21.32
N ALA A 238 -3.03 -1.10 22.46
CA ALA A 238 -3.89 -0.49 23.48
C ALA A 238 -4.66 0.72 22.94
N ARG A 239 -4.08 1.46 21.98
CA ARG A 239 -4.71 2.58 21.27
C ARG A 239 -5.66 2.18 20.14
N GLY A 240 -5.79 0.90 19.83
CA GLY A 240 -6.62 0.44 18.71
C GLY A 240 -5.89 0.31 17.37
N ALA A 241 -4.60 0.66 17.29
CA ALA A 241 -3.81 0.37 16.08
C ALA A 241 -3.60 -1.14 15.97
N ARG A 242 -4.04 -1.74 14.85
CA ARG A 242 -4.03 -3.20 14.59
C ARG A 242 -3.16 -3.60 13.40
N VAL A 243 -2.49 -2.64 12.78
CA VAL A 243 -1.53 -2.88 11.70
C VAL A 243 -0.12 -2.54 12.21
N SER A 244 0.82 -3.46 12.01
CA SER A 244 2.25 -3.24 12.18
C SER A 244 2.87 -3.13 10.79
N GLU A 245 3.18 -1.90 10.40
CA GLU A 245 3.72 -1.58 9.08
C GLU A 245 5.25 -1.52 9.16
N PHE A 246 5.91 -2.36 8.36
CA PHE A 246 7.37 -2.50 8.27
C PHE A 246 8.08 -2.65 9.63
N PRO A 247 7.71 -3.62 10.49
CA PRO A 247 8.42 -3.83 11.75
C PRO A 247 9.93 -4.04 11.52
N GLU A 248 10.76 -3.32 12.29
CA GLU A 248 12.22 -3.36 12.14
C GLU A 248 12.83 -4.63 12.74
N THR A 249 12.13 -5.29 13.66
CA THR A 249 12.63 -6.47 14.39
C THR A 249 11.66 -7.65 14.33
N ALA A 250 12.22 -8.87 14.37
CA ALA A 250 11.43 -10.09 14.46
C ALA A 250 10.65 -10.18 15.79
N GLU A 251 11.16 -9.54 16.84
CA GLU A 251 10.46 -9.44 18.12
C GLU A 251 9.14 -8.68 17.98
N ALA A 252 9.18 -7.49 17.37
CA ALA A 252 7.99 -6.69 17.13
C ALA A 252 6.98 -7.42 16.21
N ALA A 253 7.48 -8.04 15.12
CA ALA A 253 6.64 -8.81 14.21
C ALA A 253 5.99 -10.02 14.89
N ARG A 254 6.70 -10.76 15.74
CA ARG A 254 6.12 -11.87 16.53
C ARG A 254 5.09 -11.35 17.54
N ALA A 255 5.36 -10.23 18.20
CA ALA A 255 4.41 -9.63 19.12
C ALA A 255 3.11 -9.21 18.41
N ALA A 256 3.21 -8.69 17.17
CA ALA A 256 2.08 -8.41 16.30
C ALA A 256 1.29 -9.69 15.97
N ARG A 257 1.97 -10.73 15.46
CA ARG A 257 1.36 -12.02 15.09
C ARG A 257 0.64 -12.70 16.26
N VAL A 258 1.26 -12.78 17.43
CA VAL A 258 0.72 -13.45 18.63
C VAL A 258 -0.65 -12.90 19.02
N HIS A 259 -0.91 -11.62 18.75
CA HIS A 259 -2.14 -10.94 19.14
C HIS A 259 -3.06 -10.64 17.94
N GLY A 260 -2.76 -11.21 16.77
CA GLY A 260 -3.59 -11.10 15.58
C GLY A 260 -3.58 -9.71 14.90
N ASP A 261 -2.52 -8.93 15.08
CA ASP A 261 -2.33 -7.76 14.21
C ASP A 261 -1.90 -8.18 12.82
N ALA A 262 -2.27 -7.36 11.84
CA ALA A 262 -1.78 -7.51 10.49
C ALA A 262 -0.33 -6.98 10.38
N ILE A 263 0.51 -7.71 9.66
CA ILE A 263 1.90 -7.35 9.42
C ILE A 263 2.11 -7.02 7.93
N VAL A 264 2.54 -5.79 7.65
CA VAL A 264 2.85 -5.33 6.29
C VAL A 264 4.36 -5.25 6.12
N LEU A 265 4.90 -5.88 5.07
CA LEU A 265 6.32 -5.81 4.72
C LEU A 265 6.50 -5.19 3.34
N GLY A 266 7.65 -4.57 3.11
CA GLY A 266 7.97 -3.95 1.82
C GLY A 266 8.39 -5.01 0.82
N ALA A 267 7.62 -5.18 -0.25
CA ALA A 267 7.96 -6.06 -1.36
C ALA A 267 9.37 -5.78 -1.94
N PRO A 268 9.85 -4.52 -2.06
CA PRO A 268 11.22 -4.28 -2.53
C PRO A 268 12.31 -4.92 -1.65
N ASN A 269 12.05 -5.06 -0.35
CA ASN A 269 13.00 -5.69 0.59
C ASN A 269 13.07 -7.21 0.40
N VAL A 270 11.95 -7.84 0.04
CA VAL A 270 11.91 -9.26 -0.38
C VAL A 270 12.66 -9.48 -1.69
N VAL A 271 12.46 -8.59 -2.68
CA VAL A 271 13.11 -8.70 -4.00
C VAL A 271 14.64 -8.51 -3.90
N ARG A 272 15.10 -7.55 -3.09
CA ARG A 272 16.54 -7.29 -2.92
C ARG A 272 17.26 -8.44 -2.21
N GLY A 273 16.58 -9.18 -1.34
CA GLY A 273 17.13 -10.33 -0.63
C GLY A 273 18.25 -10.02 0.37
N ALA A 274 18.40 -8.76 0.79
CA ALA A 274 19.41 -8.34 1.77
C ALA A 274 18.76 -7.61 2.95
N SER A 275 19.14 -7.99 4.17
CA SER A 275 18.85 -7.23 5.39
C SER A 275 19.58 -5.89 5.34
N HIS A 276 18.85 -4.77 5.38
CA HIS A 276 19.48 -3.48 5.58
C HIS A 276 19.84 -3.30 7.05
N ALA A 277 21.08 -2.91 7.32
CA ALA A 277 21.49 -2.25 8.55
C ALA A 277 21.09 -2.91 9.89
N GLY A 278 21.18 -4.25 10.00
CA GLY A 278 20.91 -4.95 11.26
C GLY A 278 19.43 -5.13 11.63
N ASN A 279 18.51 -4.68 10.76
CA ASN A 279 17.08 -4.94 10.90
C ASN A 279 16.72 -6.36 10.43
N ALA A 280 15.56 -6.86 10.85
CA ALA A 280 15.05 -8.17 10.43
C ALA A 280 14.92 -8.24 8.90
N SER A 281 15.37 -9.35 8.32
CA SER A 281 15.21 -9.61 6.89
C SER A 281 13.74 -9.85 6.56
N ALA A 282 13.20 -9.14 5.56
CA ALA A 282 11.83 -9.35 5.10
C ALA A 282 11.60 -10.80 4.63
N LEU A 283 12.62 -11.46 4.06
CA LEU A 283 12.54 -12.87 3.68
C LEU A 283 12.41 -13.78 4.91
N ASP A 284 13.17 -13.50 5.97
CA ASP A 284 13.14 -14.31 7.20
C ASP A 284 11.78 -14.14 7.89
N LEU A 285 11.24 -12.93 7.93
CA LEU A 285 9.90 -12.67 8.47
C LEU A 285 8.82 -13.41 7.65
N VAL A 286 8.90 -13.41 6.32
CA VAL A 286 7.98 -14.20 5.49
C VAL A 286 8.12 -15.70 5.76
N ALA A 287 9.35 -16.21 5.86
CA ALA A 287 9.62 -17.63 6.15
C ALA A 287 9.08 -18.05 7.53
N ASP A 288 9.15 -17.16 8.52
CA ASP A 288 8.59 -17.36 9.86
C ASP A 288 7.06 -17.19 9.92
N GLY A 289 6.39 -16.91 8.79
CA GLY A 289 4.94 -16.67 8.75
C GLY A 289 4.52 -15.33 9.38
N LEU A 290 5.43 -14.36 9.45
CA LEU A 290 5.27 -13.03 10.04
C LEU A 290 5.03 -11.96 8.96
N CYS A 291 4.15 -12.25 8.00
CA CYS A 291 3.75 -11.34 6.94
C CYS A 291 2.31 -11.64 6.53
N ASP A 292 1.47 -10.63 6.45
CA ASP A 292 0.09 -10.73 5.94
C ASP A 292 -0.08 -9.96 4.62
N ALA A 293 0.76 -8.96 4.37
CA ALA A 293 0.76 -8.19 3.13
C ALA A 293 2.17 -7.78 2.69
N LEU A 294 2.42 -7.86 1.38
CA LEU A 294 3.61 -7.34 0.71
C LEU A 294 3.25 -6.09 -0.09
N ALA A 295 3.60 -4.94 0.46
CA ALA A 295 3.30 -3.63 -0.08
C ALA A 295 4.33 -3.17 -1.12
N SER A 296 3.92 -2.37 -2.10
CA SER A 296 4.82 -1.88 -3.14
C SER A 296 5.86 -0.88 -2.61
N ASP A 297 5.54 -0.20 -1.50
CA ASP A 297 6.41 0.84 -0.92
C ASP A 297 6.69 1.90 -2.02
N TYR A 298 7.96 2.21 -2.30
CA TYR A 298 8.32 3.13 -3.36
C TYR A 298 8.31 2.52 -4.78
N HIS A 299 8.09 1.21 -4.96
CA HIS A 299 8.33 0.50 -6.24
C HIS A 299 7.21 -0.48 -6.65
N TYR A 300 6.27 0.00 -7.48
CA TYR A 300 5.11 -0.76 -7.99
C TYR A 300 5.39 -2.12 -8.65
N PRO A 301 6.50 -2.35 -9.37
CA PRO A 301 6.80 -3.68 -9.90
C PRO A 301 7.11 -4.74 -8.82
N ALA A 302 7.39 -4.32 -7.57
CA ALA A 302 7.91 -5.20 -6.54
C ALA A 302 6.95 -6.29 -6.04
N PRO A 303 5.64 -6.06 -5.80
CA PRO A 303 4.75 -7.06 -5.21
C PRO A 303 4.69 -8.36 -6.02
N ALA A 304 4.42 -8.29 -7.32
CA ALA A 304 4.39 -9.47 -8.20
C ALA A 304 5.74 -10.22 -8.20
N ARG A 305 6.85 -9.48 -8.23
CA ARG A 305 8.20 -10.06 -8.19
C ARG A 305 8.50 -10.71 -6.84
N ALA A 306 8.06 -10.10 -5.74
CA ALA A 306 8.25 -10.59 -4.38
C ALA A 306 7.50 -11.90 -4.16
N ALA A 307 6.22 -11.99 -4.56
CA ALA A 307 5.47 -13.24 -4.51
C ALA A 307 6.18 -14.36 -5.28
N ARG A 308 6.63 -14.09 -6.53
CA ARG A 308 7.41 -15.06 -7.30
C ARG A 308 8.73 -15.44 -6.61
N ARG A 309 9.40 -14.46 -5.99
CA ARG A 309 10.65 -14.69 -5.28
C ARG A 309 10.46 -15.63 -4.07
N CYS A 310 9.35 -15.52 -3.35
CA CYS A 310 9.01 -16.44 -2.26
C CYS A 310 8.87 -17.88 -2.77
N VAL A 311 8.26 -18.09 -3.94
CA VAL A 311 8.12 -19.41 -4.58
C VAL A 311 9.48 -19.93 -5.06
N GLU A 312 10.27 -19.12 -5.76
CA GLU A 312 11.62 -19.48 -6.24
C GLU A 312 12.55 -19.91 -5.10
N LEU A 313 12.39 -19.34 -3.92
CA LEU A 313 13.17 -19.65 -2.72
C LEU A 313 12.58 -20.82 -1.91
N GLY A 314 11.44 -21.38 -2.32
CA GLY A 314 10.76 -22.45 -1.60
C GLY A 314 10.18 -22.04 -0.25
N LEU A 315 9.96 -20.73 -0.02
CA LEU A 315 9.37 -20.22 1.22
C LEU A 315 7.87 -20.50 1.29
N LEU A 316 7.18 -20.39 0.14
CA LEU A 316 5.74 -20.54 0.01
C LEU A 316 5.41 -21.19 -1.35
N ASN A 317 4.25 -21.83 -1.46
CA ASN A 317 3.69 -22.22 -2.76
C ASN A 317 3.06 -21.00 -3.48
N ASP A 318 2.68 -21.15 -4.75
CA ASP A 318 2.11 -20.06 -5.55
C ASP A 318 0.89 -19.38 -4.91
N ALA A 319 -0.06 -20.16 -4.42
CA ALA A 319 -1.30 -19.62 -3.85
C ALA A 319 -1.01 -18.81 -2.58
N ALA A 320 -0.20 -19.35 -1.66
CA ALA A 320 0.17 -18.67 -0.42
C ALA A 320 1.03 -17.43 -0.68
N ALA A 321 1.98 -17.50 -1.62
CA ALA A 321 2.80 -16.35 -1.99
C ALA A 321 1.97 -15.24 -2.65
N TRP A 322 1.02 -15.59 -3.52
CA TRP A 322 0.15 -14.62 -4.16
C TRP A 322 -0.88 -14.02 -3.20
N ALA A 323 -1.33 -14.78 -2.20
CA ALA A 323 -2.21 -14.28 -1.16
C ALA A 323 -1.58 -13.10 -0.40
N LEU A 324 -0.25 -13.04 -0.24
CA LEU A 324 0.44 -11.90 0.37
C LEU A 324 0.32 -10.60 -0.42
N VAL A 325 -0.05 -10.63 -1.71
CA VAL A 325 -0.22 -9.42 -2.55
C VAL A 325 -1.66 -9.21 -3.01
N SER A 326 -2.60 -10.04 -2.58
CA SER A 326 -3.99 -10.00 -3.00
C SER A 326 -4.94 -10.17 -1.81
N ASP A 327 -5.27 -11.41 -1.45
CA ASP A 327 -6.21 -11.77 -0.39
C ASP A 327 -5.82 -11.25 1.01
N GLY A 328 -4.55 -11.35 1.39
CA GLY A 328 -4.01 -10.84 2.66
C GLY A 328 -4.22 -9.32 2.83
N PRO A 329 -3.69 -8.48 1.91
CA PRO A 329 -3.95 -7.04 1.96
C PRO A 329 -5.43 -6.67 1.78
N ALA A 330 -6.22 -7.43 1.01
CA ALA A 330 -7.67 -7.22 0.93
C ALA A 330 -8.35 -7.39 2.31
N ARG A 331 -8.04 -8.47 3.04
CA ARG A 331 -8.54 -8.69 4.40
C ARG A 331 -8.08 -7.61 5.38
N LEU A 332 -6.81 -7.20 5.31
CA LEU A 332 -6.26 -6.12 6.15
C LEU A 332 -7.08 -4.84 5.99
N LEU A 333 -7.46 -4.50 4.76
CA LEU A 333 -8.25 -3.32 4.42
C LEU A 333 -9.78 -3.52 4.61
N GLY A 334 -10.22 -4.67 5.10
CA GLY A 334 -11.65 -4.99 5.25
C GLY A 334 -12.40 -5.20 3.94
N LEU A 335 -11.69 -5.45 2.83
CA LEU A 335 -12.24 -5.64 1.49
C LEU A 335 -12.57 -7.13 1.27
N ALA A 336 -13.78 -7.54 1.66
CA ALA A 336 -14.24 -8.92 1.51
C ALA A 336 -14.67 -9.29 0.08
N ASP A 337 -14.78 -8.31 -0.81
CA ASP A 337 -15.30 -8.45 -2.18
C ASP A 337 -14.22 -8.77 -3.22
N ARG A 338 -12.94 -8.89 -2.85
CA ARG A 338 -11.82 -9.06 -3.79
C ARG A 338 -10.63 -9.81 -3.18
N GLY A 339 -9.55 -9.92 -3.94
CA GLY A 339 -8.29 -10.55 -3.52
C GLY A 339 -8.23 -12.05 -3.77
N ARG A 340 -9.34 -12.67 -4.20
CA ARG A 340 -9.43 -14.08 -4.61
C ARG A 340 -10.19 -14.20 -5.92
N ILE A 341 -9.97 -15.29 -6.65
CA ILE A 341 -10.74 -15.63 -7.85
C ILE A 341 -11.82 -16.66 -7.48
N GLU A 342 -12.98 -16.15 -7.07
CA GLU A 342 -14.15 -16.97 -6.68
C GLU A 342 -15.44 -16.31 -7.23
N PRO A 343 -16.49 -17.10 -7.54
CA PRO A 343 -17.78 -16.55 -7.94
C PRO A 343 -18.35 -15.54 -6.93
N GLY A 344 -18.96 -14.47 -7.45
CA GLY A 344 -19.55 -13.38 -6.67
C GLY A 344 -18.59 -12.24 -6.31
N LEU A 345 -17.27 -12.50 -6.32
CA LEU A 345 -16.26 -11.47 -6.03
C LEU A 345 -16.10 -10.49 -7.21
N ARG A 346 -15.60 -9.29 -6.90
CA ARG A 346 -15.21 -8.26 -7.86
C ARG A 346 -14.20 -8.84 -8.84
N ALA A 347 -14.39 -8.58 -10.13
CA ALA A 347 -13.50 -9.05 -11.19
C ALA A 347 -12.22 -8.19 -11.25
N ASP A 348 -11.39 -8.35 -10.24
CA ASP A 348 -10.03 -7.81 -10.16
C ASP A 348 -9.05 -8.89 -10.60
N LEU A 349 -8.52 -8.77 -11.82
CA LEU A 349 -7.73 -9.80 -12.47
C LEU A 349 -6.43 -9.25 -13.03
N LEU A 350 -5.37 -10.04 -12.90
CA LEU A 350 -4.09 -9.85 -13.55
C LEU A 350 -3.89 -10.98 -14.55
N ILE A 351 -3.62 -10.63 -15.80
CA ILE A 351 -3.30 -11.59 -16.87
C ILE A 351 -1.83 -11.46 -17.20
N ALA A 352 -1.06 -12.54 -17.05
CA ALA A 352 0.37 -12.58 -17.33
C ALA A 352 0.68 -13.63 -18.39
N ASP A 353 1.71 -13.37 -19.19
CA ASP A 353 2.27 -14.36 -20.12
C ASP A 353 2.88 -15.52 -19.32
N SER A 354 2.51 -16.77 -19.61
CA SER A 354 2.89 -17.92 -18.76
C SER A 354 4.38 -18.26 -18.81
N GLU A 355 5.08 -17.91 -19.90
CA GLU A 355 6.51 -18.22 -20.05
C GLU A 355 7.40 -17.15 -19.40
N THR A 356 7.08 -15.88 -19.67
CA THR A 356 7.89 -14.74 -19.19
C THR A 356 7.40 -14.23 -17.83
N GLY A 357 6.16 -14.51 -17.49
CA GLY A 357 5.47 -13.93 -16.35
C GLY A 357 5.30 -12.42 -16.44
N ARG A 358 5.39 -11.85 -17.66
CA ARG A 358 5.14 -10.44 -17.93
C ARG A 358 3.63 -10.17 -17.82
N ILE A 359 3.26 -9.14 -17.06
CA ILE A 359 1.88 -8.67 -16.99
C ILE A 359 1.48 -8.14 -18.36
N CYS A 360 0.39 -8.67 -18.91
CA CYS A 360 -0.13 -8.32 -20.24
C CYS A 360 -1.48 -7.62 -20.19
N ALA A 361 -2.27 -7.84 -19.14
CA ALA A 361 -3.48 -7.06 -18.86
C ALA A 361 -3.81 -6.99 -17.37
N THR A 362 -4.52 -5.94 -17.00
CA THR A 362 -5.04 -5.71 -15.65
C THR A 362 -6.49 -5.26 -15.78
N ILE A 363 -7.37 -5.94 -15.08
CA ILE A 363 -8.81 -5.69 -15.06
C ILE A 363 -9.19 -5.35 -13.62
N ALA A 364 -9.88 -4.24 -13.40
CA ALA A 364 -10.33 -3.81 -12.09
C ALA A 364 -11.85 -3.57 -12.13
N ALA A 365 -12.60 -4.18 -11.22
CA ALA A 365 -14.08 -4.24 -11.29
C ALA A 365 -14.62 -4.69 -12.66
N GLY A 366 -13.95 -5.61 -13.35
CA GLY A 366 -14.31 -6.01 -14.72
C GLY A 366 -14.00 -4.97 -15.80
N GLU A 367 -13.45 -3.80 -15.46
CA GLU A 367 -13.02 -2.80 -16.45
C GLU A 367 -11.55 -3.00 -16.81
N ILE A 368 -11.21 -2.88 -18.10
CA ILE A 368 -9.81 -2.99 -18.55
C ILE A 368 -9.05 -1.74 -18.10
N ALA A 369 -8.22 -1.88 -17.07
CA ALA A 369 -7.38 -0.80 -16.54
C ALA A 369 -6.10 -0.62 -17.36
N TRP A 370 -5.55 -1.73 -17.85
CA TRP A 370 -4.36 -1.74 -18.71
C TRP A 370 -4.33 -3.00 -19.56
N MET A 371 -3.84 -2.90 -20.79
CA MET A 371 -3.66 -4.03 -21.68
C MET A 371 -2.58 -3.70 -22.72
N SER A 372 -1.65 -4.62 -22.94
CA SER A 372 -0.56 -4.41 -23.89
C SER A 372 -0.10 -5.69 -24.55
N GLY A 373 0.25 -5.60 -25.84
CA GLY A 373 0.81 -6.69 -26.61
C GLY A 373 -0.24 -7.66 -27.18
N PRO A 374 0.17 -8.91 -27.52
CA PRO A 374 -0.66 -9.84 -28.29
C PRO A 374 -2.01 -10.20 -27.65
N VAL A 375 -2.13 -10.11 -26.32
CA VAL A 375 -3.39 -10.37 -25.61
C VAL A 375 -4.52 -9.45 -26.10
N GLY A 376 -4.19 -8.19 -26.47
CA GLY A 376 -5.18 -7.23 -26.95
C GLY A 376 -5.89 -7.67 -28.23
N HIS A 377 -5.19 -8.35 -29.14
CA HIS A 377 -5.82 -8.90 -30.35
C HIS A 377 -6.89 -9.94 -30.01
N ARG A 378 -6.66 -10.75 -28.96
CA ARG A 378 -7.59 -11.79 -28.53
C ARG A 378 -8.88 -11.20 -27.92
N PHE A 379 -8.78 -10.05 -27.26
CA PHE A 379 -9.93 -9.34 -26.72
C PHE A 379 -10.78 -8.63 -27.79
N LEU A 380 -10.16 -8.21 -28.90
CA LEU A 380 -10.86 -7.56 -30.02
C LEU A 380 -11.61 -8.55 -30.91
N GLY A 381 -11.14 -9.79 -31.01
CA GLY A 381 -11.76 -10.84 -31.83
C GLY A 381 -10.95 -11.13 -33.08
#